data_AF-A0A1Q8BPM6-F1
#
_entry.id   AF-A0A1Q8BPM6-F1
#
_cell.length_a   1.000
_cell.length_b   1.000
_cell.length_c   1.000
_cell.angle_alpha   90.00
_cell.angle_beta   90.00
_cell.angle_gamma   90.00
#
_symmetry.space_group_name_H-M   'P 1'
#
loop_
_entity.id
_entity.type
_entity.pdbx_description
1 polymer ?
#
loop_
_entity_poly.entity_id
_entity_poly.type
_entity_poly.pdbx_seq_one_letter_code
_entity_poly.pdbx_strand_id
1 'polypeptide(L)'
;VFLVRKLGVPGHEELAMGAIASGGVRVLNEDIVNYLRIPNQVIDLVAANEQRELERRARAYRSDRPPPDVKDRIVILIDDGLATGSTMRAAAESLRLQKPRRIVVAVPVSARETCDEFRSEVDEIVCAFTPEHFQGVGLWYEDFSQTSDEEVRELLKRATQPQHRVASSAH
;
A
#
# COMPACT_ATOMS: atom_id res chain seq x y z
N VAL A 1 -2.73 -5.15 -9.26
CA VAL A 1 -2.80 -4.11 -8.20
C VAL A 1 -3.38 -4.70 -6.93
N PHE A 2 -2.80 -4.36 -5.78
CA PHE A 2 -3.34 -4.61 -4.45
C PHE A 2 -3.86 -3.27 -3.91
N LEU A 3 -5.07 -3.23 -3.37
CA LEU A 3 -5.68 -1.97 -2.91
C LEU A 3 -5.92 -2.03 -1.43
N VAL A 4 -5.58 -0.91 -0.78
CA VAL A 4 -5.63 -0.71 0.66
C VAL A 4 -6.20 0.67 0.93
N ARG A 5 -6.97 0.81 1.99
CA ARG A 5 -7.49 2.08 2.49
C ARG A 5 -7.24 2.15 3.99
N LYS A 6 -6.70 3.29 4.44
CA LYS A 6 -6.54 3.61 5.85
C LYS A 6 -7.92 3.85 6.47
N LEU A 7 -8.13 3.37 7.68
CA LEU A 7 -9.24 3.79 8.54
C LEU A 7 -8.71 4.92 9.42
N GLY A 8 -9.00 6.16 9.05
CA GLY A 8 -8.58 7.34 9.83
C GLY A 8 -9.42 7.50 11.11
N VAL A 9 -8.82 8.05 12.16
CA VAL A 9 -9.56 8.47 13.36
C VAL A 9 -10.41 9.69 13.01
N PRO A 10 -11.73 9.70 13.29
CA PRO A 10 -12.56 10.87 13.01
C PRO A 10 -12.02 12.14 13.69
N GLY A 11 -11.87 13.22 12.92
CA GLY A 11 -11.26 14.48 13.39
C GLY A 11 -9.73 14.51 13.37
N HIS A 12 -9.07 13.37 13.14
CA HIS A 12 -7.62 13.23 13.01
C HIS A 12 -7.30 12.24 11.89
N GLU A 13 -7.70 12.55 10.66
CA GLU A 13 -7.62 11.63 9.52
C GLU A 13 -6.20 11.15 9.19
N GLU A 14 -5.19 11.92 9.60
CA GLU A 14 -3.78 11.53 9.49
C GLU A 14 -3.44 10.33 10.38
N LEU A 15 -4.07 10.22 11.56
CA LEU A 15 -3.90 9.11 12.50
C LEU A 15 -4.75 7.90 12.06
N ALA A 16 -4.09 6.76 11.78
CA ALA A 16 -4.75 5.52 11.40
C ALA A 16 -5.20 4.73 12.64
N MET A 17 -6.49 4.43 12.77
CA MET A 17 -6.96 3.40 13.72
C MET A 17 -6.97 1.99 13.11
N GLY A 18 -6.71 1.88 11.82
CA GLY A 18 -6.65 0.59 11.12
C GLY A 18 -6.57 0.76 9.61
N ALA A 19 -6.83 -0.33 8.91
CA ALA A 19 -6.92 -0.36 7.45
C ALA A 19 -7.83 -1.48 6.96
N ILE A 20 -8.28 -1.35 5.72
CA ILE A 20 -8.96 -2.38 4.95
C ILE A 20 -8.24 -2.62 3.63
N ALA A 21 -8.35 -3.82 3.09
CA ALA A 21 -7.74 -4.17 1.82
C ALA A 21 -8.61 -5.08 0.95
N SER A 22 -8.25 -5.14 -0.33
CA SER A 22 -8.81 -6.09 -1.28
C SER A 22 -8.79 -7.51 -0.71
N GLY A 23 -9.89 -8.24 -0.85
CA GLY A 23 -10.05 -9.59 -0.30
C GLY A 23 -10.76 -9.65 1.06
N GLY A 24 -11.36 -8.54 1.50
CA GLY A 24 -12.17 -8.50 2.73
C GLY A 24 -11.34 -8.44 4.01
N VAL A 25 -10.07 -8.04 3.90
CA VAL A 25 -9.16 -7.92 5.04
C VAL A 25 -9.41 -6.60 5.76
N ARG A 26 -9.49 -6.66 7.09
CA ARG A 26 -9.52 -5.51 7.99
C ARG A 26 -8.49 -5.74 9.10
N VAL A 27 -7.66 -4.73 9.34
CA VAL A 27 -6.66 -4.71 10.43
C VAL A 27 -6.90 -3.46 11.26
N LEU A 28 -6.78 -3.58 12.59
CA LEU A 28 -6.95 -2.47 13.52
C LEU A 28 -5.65 -2.25 14.29
N ASN A 29 -5.33 -0.98 14.54
CA ASN A 29 -4.31 -0.60 15.50
C ASN A 29 -4.96 -0.59 16.88
N GLU A 30 -4.87 -1.72 17.58
CA GLU A 30 -5.50 -1.91 18.89
C GLU A 30 -4.98 -0.91 19.93
N ASP A 31 -3.72 -0.48 19.86
CA ASP A 31 -3.18 0.52 20.78
C ASP A 31 -3.89 1.86 20.64
N ILE A 32 -4.09 2.33 19.41
CA ILE A 32 -4.82 3.58 19.11
C ILE A 32 -6.30 3.44 19.49
N VAL A 33 -6.93 2.32 19.10
CA VAL A 33 -8.35 2.06 19.39
C VAL A 33 -8.59 2.07 20.91
N ASN A 34 -7.72 1.41 21.68
CA ASN A 34 -7.84 1.32 23.13
C ASN A 34 -7.48 2.64 23.83
N TYR A 35 -6.40 3.30 23.42
CA TYR A 35 -5.95 4.56 24.00
C TYR A 35 -7.00 5.67 23.85
N LEU A 36 -7.59 5.79 22.66
CA LEU A 36 -8.63 6.77 22.36
C LEU A 36 -10.04 6.29 22.71
N ARG A 37 -10.18 5.03 23.16
CA ARG A 37 -11.47 4.38 23.48
C ARG A 37 -12.48 4.50 22.34
N ILE A 38 -12.03 4.22 21.12
CA ILE A 38 -12.85 4.37 19.91
C ILE A 38 -13.95 3.29 19.93
N PRO A 39 -15.23 3.67 19.88
CA PRO A 39 -16.31 2.69 19.84
C PRO A 39 -16.29 1.88 18.54
N ASN A 40 -16.58 0.58 18.62
CA ASN A 40 -16.67 -0.29 17.43
C ASN A 40 -17.63 0.24 16.35
N GLN A 41 -18.73 0.90 16.76
CA GLN A 41 -19.68 1.53 15.84
C GLN A 41 -19.03 2.62 14.97
N VAL A 42 -18.07 3.37 15.53
CA VAL A 42 -17.32 4.38 14.80
C VAL A 42 -16.36 3.73 13.81
N ILE A 43 -15.67 2.67 14.24
CA ILE A 43 -14.78 1.88 13.39
C ILE A 43 -15.54 1.29 12.19
N ASP A 44 -16.71 0.68 12.46
CA ASP A 44 -17.55 0.09 11.43
C ASP A 44 -18.09 1.12 10.45
N LEU A 45 -18.47 2.32 10.92
CA LEU A 45 -18.90 3.42 10.06
C LEU A 45 -17.79 3.88 9.11
N VAL A 46 -16.57 4.11 9.63
CA VAL A 46 -15.42 4.50 8.81
C VAL A 46 -15.06 3.39 7.84
N ALA A 47 -15.03 2.14 8.31
CA ALA A 47 -14.74 0.98 7.47
C ALA A 47 -15.75 0.83 6.32
N ALA A 48 -17.05 1.03 6.58
CA ALA A 48 -18.08 0.95 5.54
C ALA A 48 -17.91 2.04 4.47
N ASN A 49 -17.50 3.26 4.86
CA ASN A 49 -17.23 4.34 3.91
C ASN A 49 -16.01 4.02 3.05
N GLU A 50 -14.92 3.61 3.68
CA GLU A 50 -13.67 3.26 2.99
C GLU A 50 -13.84 2.03 2.10
N GLN A 51 -14.67 1.07 2.50
CA GLN A 51 -14.96 -0.14 1.74
C GLN A 51 -15.66 0.18 0.41
N ARG A 52 -16.58 1.15 0.40
CA ARG A 52 -17.24 1.59 -0.84
C ARG A 52 -16.24 2.16 -1.84
N GLU A 53 -15.28 2.96 -1.38
CA GLU A 53 -14.24 3.52 -2.25
C GLU A 53 -13.24 2.45 -2.69
N LEU A 54 -12.85 1.54 -1.80
CA LEU A 54 -12.00 0.39 -2.11
C LEU A 54 -12.62 -0.44 -3.24
N GLU A 55 -13.91 -0.72 -3.17
CA GLU A 55 -14.65 -1.46 -4.21
C GLU A 55 -14.78 -0.70 -5.52
N ARG A 56 -15.04 0.62 -5.46
CA ARG A 56 -15.07 1.48 -6.66
C ARG A 56 -13.74 1.41 -7.39
N ARG A 57 -12.61 1.60 -6.70
CA ARG A 57 -11.26 1.50 -7.27
C ARG A 57 -10.92 0.09 -7.74
N ALA A 58 -11.32 -0.93 -6.98
CA ALA A 58 -11.10 -2.32 -7.38
C ALA A 58 -11.77 -2.63 -8.72
N ARG A 59 -13.04 -2.22 -8.91
CA ARG A 59 -13.75 -2.35 -10.19
C ARG A 59 -13.10 -1.53 -11.29
N ALA A 60 -12.72 -0.28 -11.02
CA ALA A 60 -12.09 0.59 -12.01
C ALA A 60 -10.76 0.03 -12.52
N TYR A 61 -9.89 -0.45 -11.61
CA TYR A 61 -8.53 -0.87 -11.94
C TYR A 61 -8.41 -2.33 -12.38
N ARG A 62 -9.24 -3.24 -11.83
CA ARG A 62 -9.20 -4.66 -12.20
C ARG A 62 -10.15 -5.00 -13.34
N SER A 63 -11.19 -4.19 -13.57
CA SER A 63 -12.33 -4.60 -14.40
C SER A 63 -12.85 -5.96 -13.90
N ASP A 64 -12.92 -6.99 -14.74
CA ASP A 64 -13.38 -8.33 -14.36
C ASP A 64 -12.27 -9.28 -13.86
N ARG A 65 -11.03 -8.79 -13.70
CA ARG A 65 -9.90 -9.64 -13.28
C ARG A 65 -9.98 -9.95 -11.78
N PRO A 66 -9.76 -11.21 -11.38
CA PRO A 66 -9.69 -11.55 -9.96
C PRO A 66 -8.49 -10.87 -9.28
N PRO A 67 -8.53 -10.67 -7.95
CA PRO A 67 -7.35 -10.26 -7.20
C PRO A 67 -6.22 -11.30 -7.36
N PRO A 68 -4.95 -10.86 -7.31
CA PRO A 68 -3.82 -11.79 -7.41
C PRO A 68 -3.80 -12.74 -6.21
N ASP A 69 -3.53 -14.02 -6.46
CA ASP A 69 -3.22 -14.98 -5.41
C ASP A 69 -1.76 -14.80 -4.97
N VAL A 70 -1.59 -14.40 -3.71
CA VAL A 70 -0.28 -14.10 -3.12
C VAL A 70 0.22 -15.21 -2.20
N LYS A 71 -0.58 -16.26 -1.99
CA LYS A 71 -0.22 -17.35 -1.07
C LYS A 71 1.07 -18.02 -1.53
N ASP A 72 2.00 -18.22 -0.59
CA ASP A 72 3.31 -18.84 -0.83
C ASP A 72 4.18 -18.11 -1.90
N ARG A 73 3.82 -16.87 -2.28
CA ARG A 73 4.59 -16.03 -3.20
C ARG A 73 5.44 -15.00 -2.47
N ILE A 74 6.49 -14.50 -3.13
CA ILE A 74 7.16 -13.27 -2.71
C ILE A 74 6.35 -12.11 -3.26
N VAL A 75 5.90 -11.23 -2.38
CA VAL A 75 5.16 -10.01 -2.73
C VAL A 75 6.11 -8.83 -2.58
N ILE A 76 6.22 -8.02 -3.62
CA ILE A 76 6.95 -6.76 -3.60
C ILE A 76 5.93 -5.64 -3.58
N LEU A 77 5.88 -4.90 -2.48
CA LEU A 77 5.09 -3.69 -2.32
C LEU A 77 5.94 -2.50 -2.77
N ILE A 78 5.41 -1.67 -3.65
CA ILE A 78 6.10 -0.55 -4.27
C ILE A 78 5.28 0.72 -4.06
N ASP A 79 5.96 1.81 -3.72
CA ASP A 79 5.40 3.17 -3.66
C ASP A 79 6.45 4.19 -4.13
N ASP A 80 6.05 5.44 -4.33
CA ASP A 80 6.95 6.54 -4.69
C ASP A 80 7.87 6.98 -3.53
N GLY A 81 7.45 6.76 -2.30
CA GLY A 81 8.28 6.95 -1.14
C GLY A 81 7.56 6.64 0.16
N LEU A 82 8.31 6.67 1.27
CA LEU A 82 7.73 6.50 2.61
C LEU A 82 8.10 7.70 3.47
N ALA A 83 7.11 8.58 3.67
CA ALA A 83 7.15 9.58 4.73
C ALA A 83 6.91 8.89 6.08
N THR A 84 5.66 8.65 6.46
CA THR A 84 5.30 7.88 7.66
C THR A 84 5.13 6.39 7.39
N GLY A 85 4.96 5.99 6.13
CA GLY A 85 4.75 4.61 5.71
C GLY A 85 3.43 3.98 6.19
N SER A 86 2.50 4.70 6.82
CA SER A 86 1.26 4.13 7.40
C SER A 86 0.45 3.30 6.40
N THR A 87 0.30 3.78 5.16
CA THR A 87 -0.40 3.05 4.08
C THR A 87 0.32 1.75 3.71
N MET A 88 1.65 1.77 3.71
CA MET A 88 2.49 0.62 3.38
C MET A 88 2.44 -0.44 4.49
N ARG A 89 2.43 -0.03 5.76
CA ARG A 89 2.24 -0.96 6.91
C ARG A 89 0.89 -1.66 6.82
N ALA A 90 -0.16 -0.87 6.62
CA ALA A 90 -1.51 -1.37 6.39
C ALA A 90 -1.57 -2.39 5.24
N ALA A 91 -0.83 -2.15 4.16
CA ALA A 91 -0.74 -3.08 3.04
C ALA A 91 -0.01 -4.38 3.43
N ALA A 92 1.13 -4.28 4.10
CA ALA A 92 1.92 -5.41 4.56
C ALA A 92 1.14 -6.28 5.55
N GLU A 93 0.50 -5.69 6.56
CA GLU A 93 -0.34 -6.37 7.54
C GLU A 93 -1.51 -7.09 6.85
N SER A 94 -2.16 -6.42 5.91
CA SER A 94 -3.28 -7.01 5.16
C SER A 94 -2.83 -8.20 4.29
N LEU A 95 -1.64 -8.12 3.72
CA LEU A 95 -1.05 -9.21 2.93
C LEU A 95 -0.59 -10.38 3.81
N ARG A 96 -0.06 -10.14 5.02
CA ARG A 96 0.35 -11.19 5.95
C ARG A 96 -0.78 -12.20 6.20
N LEU A 97 -2.03 -11.74 6.30
CA LEU A 97 -3.20 -12.61 6.49
C LEU A 97 -3.44 -13.58 5.33
N GLN A 98 -2.96 -13.25 4.12
CA GLN A 98 -3.04 -14.09 2.92
C GLN A 98 -1.87 -15.09 2.81
N LYS A 99 -0.99 -15.13 3.82
CA LYS A 99 0.13 -16.08 3.94
C LYS A 99 1.07 -16.08 2.72
N PRO A 100 1.62 -14.92 2.31
CA PRO A 100 2.72 -14.89 1.35
C PRO A 100 3.96 -15.53 1.95
N ARG A 101 4.87 -15.99 1.08
CA ARG A 101 6.18 -16.52 1.50
C ARG A 101 7.07 -15.43 2.07
N ARG A 102 7.08 -14.25 1.44
CA ARG A 102 7.81 -13.04 1.88
C ARG A 102 7.09 -11.78 1.42
N ILE A 103 7.23 -10.70 2.18
CA ILE A 103 6.81 -9.34 1.85
C ILE A 103 8.07 -8.47 1.83
N VAL A 104 8.34 -7.88 0.67
CA VAL A 104 9.42 -6.92 0.44
C VAL A 104 8.80 -5.56 0.18
N VAL A 105 9.26 -4.53 0.87
CA VAL A 105 8.91 -3.13 0.56
C VAL A 105 10.04 -2.52 -0.26
N ALA A 106 9.72 -1.89 -1.38
CA ALA A 106 10.69 -1.27 -2.27
C ALA A 106 10.25 0.15 -2.63
N VAL A 107 11.04 1.16 -2.24
CA VAL A 107 10.72 2.58 -2.50
C VAL A 107 11.95 3.37 -2.95
N PRO A 108 11.79 4.38 -3.82
CA PRO A 108 12.88 5.26 -4.20
C PRO A 108 13.43 6.09 -3.04
N VAL A 109 12.56 6.69 -2.22
CA VAL A 109 12.97 7.61 -1.15
C VAL A 109 12.18 7.41 0.14
N SER A 110 12.83 7.57 1.29
CA SER A 110 12.17 7.49 2.60
C SER A 110 12.95 8.22 3.69
N ALA A 111 12.27 8.61 4.77
CA ALA A 111 12.94 8.97 6.02
C ALA A 111 13.73 7.76 6.57
N ARG A 112 14.92 8.01 7.12
CA ARG A 112 15.78 6.97 7.70
C ARG A 112 15.06 6.19 8.81
N GLU A 113 14.40 6.92 9.71
CA GLU A 113 13.65 6.36 10.84
C GLU A 113 12.54 5.41 10.36
N THR A 114 11.77 5.82 9.34
CA THR A 114 10.74 4.98 8.72
C THR A 114 11.35 3.70 8.13
N CYS A 115 12.50 3.78 7.45
CA CYS A 115 13.18 2.57 6.96
C CYS A 115 13.60 1.63 8.10
N ASP A 116 14.09 2.18 9.20
CA ASP A 116 14.54 1.42 10.36
C ASP A 116 13.38 0.69 11.04
N GLU A 117 12.23 1.36 11.20
CA GLU A 117 10.98 0.76 11.70
C GLU A 117 10.54 -0.42 10.83
N PHE A 118 10.50 -0.23 9.51
CA PHE A 118 10.06 -1.25 8.56
C PHE A 118 10.90 -2.53 8.58
N ARG A 119 12.19 -2.47 8.98
CA ARG A 119 13.02 -3.68 9.11
C ARG A 119 12.47 -4.67 10.14
N SER A 120 11.64 -4.22 11.07
CA SER A 120 10.96 -5.08 12.06
C SER A 120 9.56 -5.54 11.64
N GLU A 121 8.97 -4.91 10.62
CA GLU A 121 7.57 -5.12 10.23
C GLU A 121 7.43 -5.99 8.96
N VAL A 122 8.42 -5.93 8.06
CA VAL A 122 8.44 -6.68 6.79
C VAL A 122 9.68 -7.56 6.69
N ASP A 123 9.68 -8.52 5.75
CA ASP A 123 10.80 -9.45 5.62
C ASP A 123 12.03 -8.80 4.98
N GLU A 124 11.83 -7.71 4.23
CA GLU A 124 12.91 -6.90 3.64
C GLU A 124 12.38 -5.51 3.25
N ILE A 125 13.20 -4.48 3.43
CA ILE A 125 12.98 -3.15 2.87
C ILE A 125 14.17 -2.72 2.02
N VAL A 126 13.87 -2.28 0.80
CA VAL A 126 14.82 -1.75 -0.17
C VAL A 126 14.47 -0.28 -0.40
N CYS A 127 15.34 0.61 0.06
CA CYS A 127 15.20 2.05 -0.16
C CYS A 127 16.42 2.55 -0.95
N ALA A 128 16.19 3.19 -2.10
CA ALA A 128 17.29 3.67 -2.94
C ALA A 128 17.99 4.89 -2.31
N PHE A 129 17.24 5.76 -1.62
CA PHE A 129 17.78 6.97 -1.03
C PHE A 129 17.11 7.34 0.31
N THR A 130 17.92 7.60 1.33
CA THR A 130 17.46 8.07 2.66
C THR A 130 18.11 9.42 2.97
N PRO A 131 17.46 10.54 2.62
CA PRO A 131 17.98 11.87 2.89
C PRO A 131 18.15 12.14 4.38
N GLU A 132 19.16 12.94 4.75
CA GLU A 132 19.37 13.36 6.14
C GLU A 132 18.24 14.27 6.64
N HIS A 133 17.74 15.15 5.77
CA HIS A 133 16.64 16.08 6.07
C HIS A 133 15.41 15.74 5.23
N PHE A 134 14.71 14.66 5.58
CA PHE A 134 13.48 14.27 4.89
C PHE A 134 12.29 15.10 5.38
N GLN A 135 11.61 15.79 4.46
CA GLN A 135 10.39 16.57 4.78
C GLN A 135 9.14 16.05 4.07
N GLY A 136 9.31 15.35 2.96
CA GLY A 136 8.21 14.79 2.18
C GLY A 136 8.72 14.14 0.90
N VAL A 137 7.94 13.19 0.37
CA VAL A 137 8.31 12.42 -0.83
C VAL A 137 8.44 13.33 -2.05
N GLY A 138 7.49 14.23 -2.27
CA GLY A 138 7.42 15.07 -3.47
C GLY A 138 8.58 16.04 -3.68
N LEU A 139 9.39 16.32 -2.65
CA LEU A 139 10.59 17.16 -2.79
C LEU A 139 11.75 16.46 -3.52
N TRP A 140 11.65 15.14 -3.71
CA TRP A 140 12.66 14.31 -4.34
C TRP A 140 12.33 13.97 -5.79
N TYR A 141 11.28 14.57 -6.32
CA TYR A 141 10.81 14.40 -7.70
C TYR A 141 10.76 15.75 -8.39
N GLU A 142 11.31 15.83 -9.61
CA GLU A 142 11.18 17.03 -10.45
C GLU A 142 9.72 17.25 -10.87
N ASP A 143 9.00 16.16 -11.14
CA ASP A 143 7.57 16.15 -11.38
C ASP A 143 6.89 15.21 -10.37
N PHE A 144 6.06 15.81 -9.50
CA PHE A 144 5.25 15.10 -8.52
C PHE A 144 3.74 15.34 -8.76
N SER A 145 3.37 15.49 -10.03
CA SER A 145 1.97 15.60 -10.43
C SER A 145 1.18 14.35 -10.05
N GLN A 146 -0.07 14.58 -9.63
CA GLN A 146 -0.93 13.51 -9.18
C GLN A 146 -1.28 12.56 -10.34
N THR A 147 -0.98 11.27 -10.18
CA THR A 147 -1.42 10.24 -11.13
C THR A 147 -2.94 10.07 -11.08
N SER A 148 -3.58 10.16 -12.24
CA SER A 148 -5.03 10.03 -12.39
C SER A 148 -5.49 8.57 -12.42
N ASP A 149 -6.78 8.35 -12.10
CA ASP A 149 -7.42 7.03 -12.21
C ASP A 149 -7.32 6.45 -13.64
N GLU A 150 -7.33 7.29 -14.68
CA GLU A 150 -7.23 6.85 -16.07
C GLU A 150 -5.83 6.37 -16.42
N GLU A 151 -4.78 7.10 -16.01
CA GLU A 151 -3.39 6.67 -16.21
C GLU A 151 -3.11 5.33 -15.53
N VAL A 152 -3.59 5.13 -14.30
CA VAL A 152 -3.47 3.85 -13.59
C VAL A 152 -4.14 2.73 -14.38
N ARG A 153 -5.34 2.96 -14.93
CA ARG A 153 -6.07 1.97 -15.73
C ARG A 153 -5.31 1.61 -17.01
N GLU A 154 -4.80 2.61 -17.73
CA GLU A 154 -4.00 2.38 -18.93
C GLU A 154 -2.75 1.56 -18.66
N LEU A 155 -1.98 1.93 -17.62
CA LEU A 155 -0.76 1.22 -17.23
C LEU A 155 -1.06 -0.23 -16.83
N LEU A 156 -2.12 -0.46 -16.05
CA LEU A 156 -2.55 -1.81 -15.66
C LEU A 156 -3.06 -2.66 -16.83
N LYS A 157 -3.58 -2.04 -17.89
CA LYS A 157 -3.95 -2.73 -19.14
C LYS A 157 -2.71 -3.12 -19.93
N ARG A 158 -1.76 -2.20 -20.10
CA ARG A 158 -0.47 -2.43 -20.80
C ARG A 158 0.35 -3.52 -20.11
N ALA A 159 0.44 -3.51 -18.79
CA ALA A 159 1.17 -4.50 -18.01
C ALA A 159 0.64 -5.94 -18.16
N THR A 160 -0.61 -6.11 -18.57
CA THR A 160 -1.21 -7.43 -18.83
C THR A 160 -1.19 -7.88 -20.27
N GLN A 161 -0.75 -7.02 -21.20
CA GLN A 161 -0.44 -7.49 -22.55
C GLN A 161 0.86 -8.28 -22.49
N PRO A 162 0.96 -9.43 -23.18
CA PRO A 162 2.21 -10.17 -23.24
C PRO A 162 3.29 -9.25 -23.82
N GLN A 163 4.28 -8.90 -23.00
CA GLN A 163 5.48 -8.27 -23.51
C GLN A 163 6.11 -9.24 -24.50
N HIS A 164 6.28 -8.80 -25.75
CA HIS A 164 7.18 -9.47 -26.68
C HIS A 164 8.53 -9.60 -25.98
N ARG A 165 8.86 -10.79 -25.49
CA ARG A 165 10.20 -11.07 -24.98
C ARG A 165 11.15 -10.79 -26.14
N VAL A 166 11.93 -9.72 -26.03
CA VAL A 166 13.12 -9.56 -26.87
C VAL A 166 13.98 -10.76 -26.54
N ALA A 167 14.08 -11.69 -27.49
CA ALA A 167 15.00 -12.81 -27.38
C ALA A 167 16.39 -12.21 -27.14
N SER A 168 16.96 -12.48 -25.98
CA SER A 168 18.38 -12.21 -25.74
C SER A 168 19.16 -13.04 -26.75
N SER A 169 19.72 -12.37 -27.75
CA SER A 169 20.70 -12.95 -28.65
C SER A 169 21.96 -13.23 -27.82
N ALA A 170 22.18 -14.51 -27.53
CA ALA A 170 23.45 -14.99 -27.03
C ALA A 170 24.53 -14.76 -28.10
N HIS A 171 25.57 -14.02 -27.75
CA HIS A 171 26.89 -14.03 -28.40
C HIS A 171 27.93 -14.23 -27.30
#